data_AF-D3AZD6-F1
#
_entry.id   AF-D3AZD6-F1
#
_cell.length_a   1.000
_cell.length_b   1.000
_cell.length_c   1.000
_cell.angle_alpha   90.00
_cell.angle_beta   90.00
_cell.angle_gamma   90.00
#
_symmetry.space_group_name_H-M   'P 1'
#
loop_
_entity.id
_entity.type
_entity.pdbx_description
1 polymer ?
#
loop_
_entity_poly.entity_id
_entity_poly.type
_entity_poly.pdbx_seq_one_letter_code
_entity_poly.pdbx_strand_id
1 'polypeptide(L)'
;MSVLDIGSLYSMSLVSTLFNDLSNDFEIWKPKCRLNNMKRNYLEKITLLTNPQTISTEKQTFHQLKSSIMTTRECRFYTDDLTPYSDEAGAWKRLYNDLGSILFNNSYDLIASAIESSSCDSETQDIENTLVPNKKFWSSKGSNDISSSEYLIYKLEQSVCIVSSVQIHVYKAFFQPSSPIYSPQTIRISVGFSPNNMHFISEEFIVEQTDEPQTFYFDPRLVVGGYIRIDLYGHHQTQTSDGMYYTVIRYVCVDGRSVGCIENKQELCLSMLKFATKHIDTNTILETDKFNGCDNLNQLLSHLKSQMALKLDRLKVYNHVMNSILQDIVEGNHKKAAYNAINFNMRSTKIFNLFLKTSDEAISEFKNYSLYQAYLFTITILEQLNDIITVDEIKSIFTLKSNNLADILVEIKMLIKSEHDFKPSIKKRLDSPLNSFFAHFIKQKK
;
A
#
# COMPACT_ATOMS: atom_id res chain seq x y z
N MET A 1 19.30 33.66 -18.44
CA MET A 1 18.41 33.14 -17.39
C MET A 1 17.07 32.85 -18.05
N SER A 2 16.77 31.58 -18.33
CA SER A 2 15.48 31.16 -18.86
C SER A 2 14.43 31.31 -17.76
N VAL A 3 13.52 32.26 -17.92
CA VAL A 3 12.36 32.42 -17.05
C VAL A 3 11.50 31.18 -17.24
N LEU A 4 11.46 30.32 -16.23
CA LEU A 4 10.47 29.25 -16.17
C LEU A 4 9.08 29.90 -16.20
N ASP A 5 8.32 29.61 -17.25
CA ASP A 5 6.96 30.11 -17.43
C ASP A 5 6.10 29.69 -16.24
N ILE A 6 5.32 30.65 -15.72
CA ILE A 6 4.40 30.44 -14.60
C ILE A 6 3.37 29.35 -14.96
N GLY A 7 3.01 29.22 -16.24
CA GLY A 7 2.20 28.11 -16.75
C GLY A 7 2.86 26.75 -16.54
N SER A 8 4.17 26.64 -16.79
CA SER A 8 4.94 25.41 -16.58
C SER A 8 5.05 25.05 -15.09
N LEU A 9 5.18 26.04 -14.20
CA LEU A 9 5.21 25.84 -12.75
C LEU A 9 3.84 25.43 -12.19
N TYR A 10 2.74 25.99 -12.71
CA TYR A 10 1.38 25.59 -12.36
C TYR A 10 1.10 24.17 -12.86
N SER A 11 1.50 23.83 -14.08
CA SER A 11 1.38 22.48 -14.63
C SER A 11 2.24 21.48 -13.87
N MET A 12 3.46 21.82 -13.43
CA MET A 12 4.28 20.93 -12.59
C MET A 12 3.73 20.77 -11.17
N SER A 13 3.18 21.84 -10.58
CA SER A 13 2.50 21.76 -9.28
C SER A 13 1.24 20.92 -9.38
N LEU A 14 0.44 21.12 -10.44
CA LEU A 14 -0.76 20.35 -10.71
C LEU A 14 -0.40 18.89 -11.00
N VAL A 15 0.58 18.60 -11.86
CA VAL A 15 1.10 17.24 -12.11
C VAL A 15 1.58 16.61 -10.81
N SER A 16 2.33 17.31 -9.97
CA SER A 16 2.83 16.80 -8.69
C SER A 16 1.70 16.52 -7.70
N THR A 17 0.70 17.41 -7.59
CA THR A 17 -0.48 17.22 -6.75
C THR A 17 -1.37 16.09 -7.28
N LEU A 18 -1.63 16.04 -8.60
CA LEU A 18 -2.42 15.00 -9.27
C LEU A 18 -1.72 13.63 -9.19
N PHE A 19 -0.39 13.57 -9.34
CA PHE A 19 0.40 12.35 -9.23
C PHE A 19 0.45 11.84 -7.78
N ASN A 20 0.58 12.73 -6.79
CA ASN A 20 0.49 12.38 -5.37
C ASN A 20 -0.93 11.93 -4.97
N ASP A 21 -1.97 12.50 -5.58
CA ASP A 21 -3.36 12.10 -5.34
C ASP A 21 -3.71 10.75 -6.02
N LEU A 22 -3.16 10.46 -7.21
CA LEU A 22 -3.45 9.24 -8.01
C LEU A 22 -2.50 8.06 -7.82
N SER A 23 -1.29 8.25 -7.28
CA SER A 23 -0.34 7.17 -6.94
C SER A 23 -0.88 6.17 -5.89
N ASN A 24 -2.13 6.32 -5.47
CA ASN A 24 -2.81 5.57 -4.42
C ASN A 24 -3.80 4.50 -4.95
N ASP A 25 -3.75 4.10 -6.23
CA ASP A 25 -4.88 3.44 -6.92
C ASP A 25 -4.83 1.89 -7.08
N PHE A 26 -4.17 1.17 -6.17
CA PHE A 26 -4.57 -0.23 -5.93
C PHE A 26 -5.54 -0.30 -4.75
N GLU A 27 -6.84 -0.24 -5.05
CA GLU A 27 -7.93 -0.68 -4.14
C GLU A 27 -8.15 -2.20 -4.19
N ILE A 28 -7.23 -2.94 -4.82
CA ILE A 28 -6.93 -4.33 -4.48
C ILE A 28 -5.43 -4.35 -4.20
N TRP A 29 -5.09 -4.30 -2.91
CA TRP A 29 -3.73 -4.29 -2.35
C TRP A 29 -2.93 -3.00 -2.52
N LYS A 30 -3.30 -1.99 -1.72
CA LYS A 30 -2.39 -1.06 -1.02
C LYS A 30 -3.19 -0.23 0.00
N PRO A 31 -2.81 -0.18 1.28
CA PRO A 31 -3.35 0.80 2.19
C PRO A 31 -2.55 2.11 2.14
N LYS A 32 -3.14 3.16 2.72
CA LYS A 32 -2.63 4.52 2.69
C LYS A 32 -1.34 4.62 3.51
N CYS A 33 -0.19 4.73 2.84
CA CYS A 33 1.04 5.29 3.41
C CYS A 33 1.17 6.74 2.95
N ARG A 34 0.70 7.67 3.80
CA ARG A 34 0.91 9.10 3.57
C ARG A 34 2.32 9.50 3.99
N LEU A 35 3.06 10.10 3.06
CA LEU A 35 4.19 10.98 3.35
C LEU A 35 3.71 12.10 4.27
N ASN A 36 4.20 12.12 5.51
CA ASN A 36 4.06 13.30 6.34
C ASN A 36 5.09 14.34 5.94
N ASN A 37 4.61 15.58 5.84
CA ASN A 37 5.35 16.79 5.52
C ASN A 37 6.73 16.84 6.19
N MET A 38 7.78 16.99 5.37
CA MET A 38 9.03 17.58 5.85
C MET A 38 8.69 18.93 6.49
N LYS A 39 8.81 19.00 7.81
CA LYS A 39 9.01 20.29 8.47
C LYS A 39 10.33 20.85 7.92
N ARG A 40 10.22 21.88 7.09
CA ARG A 40 11.29 22.87 6.90
C ARG A 40 11.69 23.37 8.28
N ASN A 41 12.82 22.93 8.81
CA ASN A 41 13.48 23.57 9.94
C ASN A 41 14.95 23.83 9.60
N TYR A 42 15.21 25.12 9.42
CA TYR A 42 16.43 25.87 9.69
C TYR A 42 17.79 25.30 9.26
N LEU A 43 18.35 25.97 8.24
CA LEU A 43 19.79 26.20 8.11
C LEU A 43 20.30 26.89 9.38
N GLU A 44 20.77 26.12 10.36
CA GLU A 44 21.65 26.66 11.39
C GLU A 44 23.08 26.71 10.86
N LYS A 45 23.57 27.94 10.80
CA LYS A 45 24.93 28.34 10.46
C LYS A 45 25.87 27.73 11.50
N ILE A 46 26.55 26.64 11.17
CA ILE A 46 27.62 26.09 12.01
C ILE A 46 28.72 27.16 12.09
N THR A 47 28.85 27.74 13.27
CA THR A 47 29.91 28.69 13.60
C THR A 47 31.18 27.88 13.85
N LEU A 48 32.16 28.04 12.96
CA LEU A 48 33.51 27.52 13.12
C LEU A 48 34.16 28.18 14.34
N LEU A 49 34.36 27.42 15.41
CA LEU A 49 35.35 27.73 16.43
C LEU A 49 36.61 26.93 16.14
N THR A 50 37.54 27.58 15.44
CA THR A 50 38.94 27.20 15.39
C THR A 50 39.60 27.54 16.72
N ASN A 51 40.31 26.59 17.34
CA ASN A 51 41.59 26.97 17.93
C ASN A 51 42.64 25.84 17.84
N PRO A 52 43.90 26.13 17.43
CA PRO A 52 44.91 25.13 17.13
C PRO A 52 46.11 25.18 18.10
N GLN A 53 46.53 24.07 18.70
CA GLN A 53 47.90 23.85 19.24
C GLN A 53 48.19 22.34 19.29
N THR A 54 48.82 21.75 18.26
CA THR A 54 50.28 21.51 18.05
C THR A 54 50.88 20.29 18.77
N ILE A 55 51.22 19.26 17.97
CA ILE A 55 52.51 18.50 17.90
C ILE A 55 52.80 17.56 19.11
N SER A 56 53.17 16.27 19.03
CA SER A 56 53.85 15.42 18.03
C SER A 56 53.73 13.91 18.36
N THR A 57 53.99 13.11 17.33
CA THR A 57 54.65 11.78 17.31
C THR A 57 53.91 10.50 17.75
N GLU A 58 53.84 9.62 16.74
CA GLU A 58 54.04 8.16 16.75
C GLU A 58 52.83 7.20 16.71
N LYS A 59 52.94 6.33 15.69
CA LYS A 59 52.29 5.03 15.44
C LYS A 59 50.88 5.04 14.87
N GLN A 60 50.87 4.89 13.55
CA GLN A 60 49.83 4.24 12.76
C GLN A 60 49.10 3.14 13.56
N THR A 61 47.79 3.30 13.71
CA THR A 61 46.88 2.16 13.78
C THR A 61 45.90 2.28 12.63
N PHE A 62 45.95 1.26 11.76
CA PHE A 62 45.13 1.03 10.57
C PHE A 62 43.61 0.91 10.84
N HIS A 63 43.15 1.34 12.02
CA HIS A 63 41.79 1.15 12.53
C HIS A 63 40.89 2.40 12.50
N GLN A 64 41.43 3.60 12.25
CA GLN A 64 40.62 4.84 12.25
C GLN A 64 40.11 5.27 10.86
N LEU A 65 40.52 4.61 9.77
CA LEU A 65 40.01 4.88 8.42
C LEU A 65 38.68 4.16 8.11
N LYS A 66 38.12 3.40 9.05
CA LYS A 66 36.85 2.67 8.87
C LYS A 66 35.56 3.45 9.18
N SER A 67 35.64 4.69 9.69
CA SER A 67 34.44 5.41 10.13
C SER A 67 34.10 6.70 9.36
N SER A 68 34.96 7.18 8.46
CA SER A 68 34.78 8.52 7.85
C SER A 68 34.02 8.54 6.51
N ILE A 69 33.68 7.38 5.94
CA ILE A 69 32.81 7.28 4.74
C ILE A 69 31.34 7.00 5.13
N MET A 70 31.04 6.90 6.43
CA MET A 70 29.74 6.43 6.94
C MET A 70 28.63 7.49 7.10
N THR A 71 28.78 8.70 6.56
CA THR A 71 27.89 9.82 6.96
C THR A 71 26.82 10.25 5.95
N THR A 72 26.47 9.47 4.91
CA THR A 72 25.35 9.87 4.01
C THR A 72 24.45 8.76 3.44
N ARG A 73 24.56 7.49 3.87
CA ARG A 73 23.62 6.43 3.41
C ARG A 73 23.19 5.56 4.59
N GLU A 74 21.97 5.78 5.06
CA GLU A 74 21.48 5.32 6.37
C GLU A 74 21.07 3.84 6.44
N CYS A 75 20.78 3.16 5.32
CA CYS A 75 20.24 1.79 5.32
C CYS A 75 21.29 0.73 5.74
N ARG A 76 20.93 -0.12 6.72
CA ARG A 76 21.76 -1.23 7.22
C ARG A 76 20.97 -2.52 7.26
N PHE A 77 21.59 -3.66 6.99
CA PHE A 77 20.96 -4.95 7.27
C PHE A 77 20.74 -5.11 8.78
N TYR A 78 19.66 -5.76 9.20
CA TYR A 78 19.30 -5.85 10.62
C TYR A 78 20.26 -6.73 11.46
N THR A 79 21.12 -7.52 10.81
CA THR A 79 22.17 -8.36 11.42
C THR A 79 23.51 -8.17 10.70
N ASP A 80 24.62 -8.46 11.37
CA ASP A 80 25.97 -8.48 10.80
C ASP A 80 26.28 -9.77 10.01
N ASP A 81 25.37 -10.74 10.00
CA ASP A 81 25.55 -12.06 9.37
C ASP A 81 25.39 -12.07 7.84
N LEU A 82 25.04 -10.93 7.24
CA LEU A 82 24.91 -10.80 5.79
C LEU A 82 26.30 -10.69 5.16
N THR A 83 26.69 -11.77 4.49
CA THR A 83 27.93 -11.85 3.71
C THR A 83 27.63 -11.82 2.22
N PRO A 84 28.53 -11.31 1.37
CA PRO A 84 28.40 -11.39 -0.07
C PRO A 84 28.15 -12.83 -0.55
N TYR A 85 27.42 -12.94 -1.65
CA TYR A 85 27.22 -14.20 -2.32
C TYR A 85 28.50 -14.65 -3.02
N SER A 86 29.13 -13.73 -3.77
CA SER A 86 30.37 -13.96 -4.52
C SER A 86 31.61 -13.88 -3.62
N ASP A 87 32.59 -14.75 -3.87
CA ASP A 87 33.91 -14.72 -3.22
C ASP A 87 34.93 -13.85 -3.97
N GLU A 88 34.51 -13.15 -5.03
CA GLU A 88 35.38 -12.30 -5.82
C GLU A 88 35.91 -11.07 -5.07
N ALA A 89 37.10 -10.64 -5.48
CA ALA A 89 37.63 -9.34 -5.09
C ALA A 89 36.65 -8.22 -5.49
N GLY A 90 36.03 -7.59 -4.49
CA GLY A 90 35.07 -6.49 -4.69
C GLY A 90 33.61 -6.85 -4.42
N ALA A 91 33.27 -8.10 -4.10
CA ALA A 91 31.90 -8.52 -3.77
C ALA A 91 31.31 -7.70 -2.60
N TRP A 92 32.10 -7.45 -1.55
CA TRP A 92 31.73 -6.55 -0.45
C TRP A 92 31.39 -5.12 -0.91
N LYS A 93 32.17 -4.58 -1.85
CA LYS A 93 31.91 -3.23 -2.39
C LYS A 93 30.60 -3.20 -3.17
N ARG A 94 30.29 -4.24 -3.95
CA ARG A 94 29.02 -4.37 -4.66
C ARG A 94 27.85 -4.49 -3.69
N LEU A 95 27.94 -5.39 -2.70
CA LEU A 95 26.90 -5.57 -1.68
C LEU A 95 26.63 -4.25 -0.94
N TYR A 96 27.68 -3.55 -0.51
CA TYR A 96 27.55 -2.27 0.18
C TYR A 96 26.91 -1.19 -0.69
N ASN A 97 27.28 -1.12 -1.98
CA ASN A 97 26.67 -0.21 -2.93
C ASN A 97 25.18 -0.54 -3.17
N ASP A 98 24.85 -1.83 -3.31
CA ASP A 98 23.48 -2.30 -3.50
C ASP A 98 22.61 -1.95 -2.28
N LEU A 99 23.10 -2.20 -1.06
CA LEU A 99 22.45 -1.84 0.20
C LEU A 99 22.21 -0.33 0.29
N GLY A 100 23.26 0.47 0.08
CA GLY A 100 23.15 1.93 0.19
C GLY A 100 22.34 2.60 -0.92
N SER A 101 21.98 1.87 -1.99
CA SER A 101 21.21 2.39 -3.13
C SER A 101 19.81 1.76 -3.26
N ILE A 102 19.40 0.94 -2.29
CA ILE A 102 18.05 0.40 -2.28
C ILE A 102 17.05 1.50 -1.96
N LEU A 103 15.98 1.56 -2.75
CA LEU A 103 14.89 2.51 -2.58
C LEU A 103 13.60 1.73 -2.39
N PHE A 104 12.80 2.17 -1.43
CA PHE A 104 11.48 1.60 -1.12
C PHE A 104 10.33 2.43 -1.73
N ASN A 105 10.63 3.32 -2.68
CA ASN A 105 9.65 4.17 -3.37
C ASN A 105 8.57 3.41 -4.19
N ASN A 106 8.63 2.08 -4.23
CA ASN A 106 7.65 1.18 -4.83
C ASN A 106 7.43 -0.06 -3.95
N SER A 107 7.35 0.13 -2.62
CA SER A 107 6.87 -0.92 -1.73
C SER A 107 5.40 -1.23 -2.02
N TYR A 108 4.94 -2.42 -1.63
CA TYR A 108 3.55 -2.86 -1.69
C TYR A 108 3.29 -3.84 -0.55
N ASP A 109 2.00 -4.13 -0.32
CA ASP A 109 1.58 -5.08 0.70
C ASP A 109 2.02 -6.50 0.32
N LEU A 110 2.91 -7.05 1.14
CA LEU A 110 3.60 -8.31 0.92
C LEU A 110 2.81 -9.52 1.40
N ILE A 111 1.73 -9.35 2.17
CA ILE A 111 0.99 -10.49 2.69
C ILE A 111 0.42 -11.32 1.52
N ALA A 112 0.53 -12.64 1.61
CA ALA A 112 -0.10 -13.57 0.66
C ALA A 112 -1.30 -14.28 1.27
N SER A 113 -1.19 -14.66 2.54
CA SER A 113 -2.24 -15.36 3.27
C SER A 113 -2.08 -15.18 4.77
N ALA A 114 -3.19 -15.29 5.51
CA ALA A 114 -3.12 -15.48 6.95
C ALA A 114 -2.67 -16.92 7.24
N ILE A 115 -2.02 -17.12 8.39
CA ILE A 115 -1.51 -18.44 8.80
C ILE A 115 -2.13 -18.86 10.11
N GLU A 116 -2.08 -17.98 11.11
CA GLU A 116 -2.52 -18.33 12.46
C GLU A 116 -2.85 -17.09 13.29
N SER A 117 -3.87 -17.19 14.12
CA SER A 117 -4.10 -16.28 15.25
C SER A 117 -4.08 -17.07 16.56
N SER A 118 -3.63 -16.43 17.65
CA SER A 118 -3.61 -17.02 19.00
C SER A 118 -5.00 -17.48 19.47
N SER A 119 -6.02 -16.69 19.15
CA SER A 119 -7.40 -16.97 19.48
C SER A 119 -8.35 -16.38 18.43
N CYS A 120 -9.63 -16.70 18.55
CA CYS A 120 -10.69 -16.19 17.71
C CYS A 120 -12.00 -16.23 18.51
N ASP A 121 -12.74 -15.12 18.56
CA ASP A 121 -14.01 -15.05 19.29
C ASP A 121 -15.10 -15.92 18.65
N SER A 122 -15.18 -15.88 17.32
CA SER A 122 -16.15 -16.65 16.54
C SER A 122 -15.63 -16.93 15.13
N GLU A 123 -16.11 -18.00 14.50
CA GLU A 123 -15.71 -18.40 13.14
C GLU A 123 -15.87 -17.29 12.08
N THR A 124 -16.74 -16.31 12.32
CA THR A 124 -16.95 -15.18 11.40
C THR A 124 -15.96 -14.02 11.57
N GLN A 125 -15.17 -14.05 12.65
CA GLN A 125 -14.22 -13.00 13.05
C GLN A 125 -12.78 -13.52 13.01
N ASP A 126 -12.49 -14.32 11.98
CA ASP A 126 -11.20 -14.97 11.77
C ASP A 126 -10.14 -14.01 11.19
N ILE A 127 -8.86 -14.39 11.31
CA ILE A 127 -7.69 -13.64 10.85
C ILE A 127 -7.76 -13.30 9.35
N GLU A 128 -8.37 -14.16 8.53
CA GLU A 128 -8.56 -13.90 7.08
C GLU A 128 -9.28 -12.57 6.79
N ASN A 129 -10.08 -12.08 7.75
CA ASN A 129 -10.76 -10.80 7.61
C ASN A 129 -9.82 -9.59 7.62
N THR A 130 -8.59 -9.74 8.13
CA THR A 130 -7.60 -8.64 8.20
C THR A 130 -6.85 -8.43 6.88
N LEU A 131 -7.00 -9.34 5.90
CA LEU A 131 -6.28 -9.26 4.62
C LEU A 131 -6.83 -8.22 3.65
N VAL A 132 -8.06 -7.76 3.87
CA VAL A 132 -8.75 -6.82 2.97
C VAL A 132 -9.41 -5.71 3.79
N PRO A 133 -9.25 -4.44 3.41
CA PRO A 133 -9.81 -3.31 4.16
C PRO A 133 -11.32 -3.20 3.92
N ASN A 134 -12.11 -4.11 4.51
CA ASN A 134 -13.56 -4.17 4.37
C ASN A 134 -14.26 -3.92 5.73
N LYS A 135 -15.50 -4.40 5.89
CA LYS A 135 -16.29 -4.24 7.14
C LYS A 135 -16.10 -5.40 8.14
N LYS A 136 -15.46 -6.48 7.72
CA LYS A 136 -15.08 -7.61 8.56
C LYS A 136 -13.80 -7.27 9.33
N PHE A 137 -13.51 -8.07 10.35
CA PHE A 137 -12.39 -7.89 11.26
C PHE A 137 -12.06 -9.23 11.92
N TRP A 138 -10.85 -9.31 12.49
CA TRP A 138 -10.50 -10.35 13.44
C TRP A 138 -10.77 -9.87 14.87
N SER A 139 -11.25 -10.76 15.73
CA SER A 139 -11.39 -10.50 17.17
C SER A 139 -10.75 -11.63 17.97
N SER A 140 -9.99 -11.26 19.01
CA SER A 140 -9.54 -12.20 20.02
C SER A 140 -10.72 -12.78 20.80
N LYS A 141 -10.50 -13.90 21.48
CA LYS A 141 -11.40 -14.35 22.54
C LYS A 141 -11.38 -13.37 23.71
N GLY A 142 -12.51 -13.23 24.41
CA GLY A 142 -12.60 -12.39 25.61
C GLY A 142 -11.69 -12.86 26.74
N SER A 143 -10.98 -11.91 27.36
CA SER A 143 -10.06 -12.13 28.48
C SER A 143 -10.51 -11.37 29.74
N ASN A 144 -10.23 -11.94 30.92
CA ASN A 144 -10.41 -11.23 32.20
C ASN A 144 -9.17 -10.41 32.61
N ASP A 145 -8.07 -10.54 31.89
CA ASP A 145 -6.78 -9.93 32.20
C ASP A 145 -6.51 -8.77 31.25
N ILE A 146 -6.33 -7.56 31.78
CA ILE A 146 -5.98 -6.37 30.99
C ILE A 146 -4.61 -6.48 30.33
N SER A 147 -3.73 -7.35 30.84
CA SER A 147 -2.37 -7.56 30.37
C SER A 147 -2.21 -8.77 29.46
N SER A 148 -3.30 -9.46 29.11
CA SER A 148 -3.23 -10.58 28.18
C SER A 148 -2.68 -10.16 26.81
N SER A 149 -2.14 -11.14 26.10
CA SER A 149 -1.51 -10.96 24.80
C SER A 149 -2.10 -11.87 23.76
N GLU A 150 -2.17 -11.38 22.53
CA GLU A 150 -2.57 -12.12 21.34
C GLU A 150 -1.47 -12.07 20.28
N TYR A 151 -1.56 -12.89 19.24
CA TYR A 151 -0.69 -12.78 18.08
C TYR A 151 -1.41 -13.10 16.78
N LEU A 152 -0.89 -12.55 15.68
CA LEU A 152 -1.29 -12.82 14.31
C LEU A 152 -0.05 -13.18 13.48
N ILE A 153 -0.10 -14.28 12.74
CA ILE A 153 0.98 -14.75 11.86
C ILE A 153 0.49 -14.71 10.41
N TYR A 154 1.29 -14.11 9.54
CA TYR A 154 1.04 -14.01 8.11
C TYR A 154 2.22 -14.56 7.30
N LYS A 155 1.91 -15.11 6.13
CA LYS A 155 2.88 -15.49 5.12
C LYS A 155 2.99 -14.38 4.07
N LEU A 156 4.21 -14.10 3.65
CA LEU A 156 4.51 -13.12 2.62
C LEU A 156 4.58 -13.78 1.24
N GLU A 157 4.44 -12.98 0.18
CA GLU A 157 4.32 -13.49 -1.19
C GLU A 157 5.56 -14.19 -1.75
N GLN A 158 6.73 -13.96 -1.16
CA GLN A 158 7.93 -14.74 -1.40
C GLN A 158 8.59 -15.12 -0.07
N SER A 159 9.27 -16.25 -0.05
CA SER A 159 10.05 -16.71 1.10
C SER A 159 11.16 -15.73 1.52
N VAL A 160 11.58 -14.83 0.61
CA VAL A 160 12.51 -13.74 0.92
C VAL A 160 11.93 -12.42 0.42
N CYS A 161 11.35 -11.66 1.35
CA CYS A 161 10.90 -10.29 1.16
C CYS A 161 11.71 -9.35 2.06
N ILE A 162 11.89 -8.12 1.61
CA ILE A 162 12.35 -7.02 2.46
C ILE A 162 11.12 -6.34 3.04
N VAL A 163 11.02 -6.27 4.36
CA VAL A 163 9.92 -5.60 5.07
C VAL A 163 10.40 -4.22 5.53
N SER A 164 9.69 -3.17 5.12
CA SER A 164 9.99 -1.78 5.51
C SER A 164 9.13 -1.29 6.67
N SER A 165 7.85 -1.70 6.69
CA SER A 165 6.92 -1.29 7.73
C SER A 165 5.73 -2.24 7.85
N VAL A 166 5.06 -2.17 8.99
CA VAL A 166 3.76 -2.83 9.22
C VAL A 166 2.74 -1.78 9.55
N GLN A 167 1.60 -1.84 8.89
CA GLN A 167 0.45 -1.01 9.22
C GLN A 167 -0.65 -1.87 9.82
N ILE A 168 -1.24 -1.40 10.92
CA ILE A 168 -2.44 -1.99 11.50
C ILE A 168 -3.58 -0.97 11.50
N HIS A 169 -4.80 -1.47 11.37
CA HIS A 169 -6.03 -0.69 11.50
C HIS A 169 -6.89 -1.40 12.55
N VAL A 170 -7.08 -0.76 13.69
CA VAL A 170 -7.90 -1.28 14.78
C VAL A 170 -9.38 -1.11 14.45
N TYR A 171 -10.22 -2.06 14.88
CA TYR A 171 -11.66 -1.96 14.69
C TYR A 171 -12.33 -1.08 15.75
N LYS A 172 -13.24 -0.21 15.30
CA LYS A 172 -14.16 0.56 16.14
C LYS A 172 -15.57 0.01 16.01
N ALA A 173 -16.16 -0.38 17.13
CA ALA A 173 -17.49 -0.97 17.15
C ALA A 173 -18.58 0.11 17.16
N PHE A 174 -18.84 0.73 16.00
CA PHE A 174 -19.86 1.77 15.84
C PHE A 174 -21.27 1.38 16.29
N PHE A 175 -21.56 0.08 16.36
CA PHE A 175 -22.85 -0.46 16.78
C PHE A 175 -23.03 -0.54 18.30
N GLN A 176 -21.96 -0.34 19.08
CA GLN A 176 -22.01 -0.37 20.54
C GLN A 176 -22.10 1.04 21.14
N PRO A 177 -22.72 1.19 22.33
CA PRO A 177 -22.66 2.45 23.09
C PRO A 177 -21.21 2.93 23.23
N SER A 178 -20.99 4.25 23.12
CA SER A 178 -19.69 4.93 23.09
C SER A 178 -18.74 4.60 21.93
N SER A 179 -19.12 3.71 21.01
CA SER A 179 -18.30 3.30 19.86
C SER A 179 -16.86 2.93 20.24
N PRO A 180 -16.70 1.88 21.07
CA PRO A 180 -15.42 1.50 21.66
C PRO A 180 -14.39 1.09 20.61
N ILE A 181 -13.12 1.33 20.94
CA ILE A 181 -11.96 0.96 20.12
C ILE A 181 -11.19 -0.10 20.88
N TYR A 182 -11.13 -1.30 20.31
CA TYR A 182 -10.48 -2.47 20.91
C TYR A 182 -9.04 -2.60 20.43
N SER A 183 -8.23 -1.57 20.67
CA SER A 183 -6.80 -1.59 20.33
C SER A 183 -6.00 -2.37 21.39
N PRO A 184 -4.89 -3.00 21.00
CA PRO A 184 -3.87 -3.36 21.98
C PRO A 184 -3.21 -2.08 22.54
N GLN A 185 -2.46 -2.20 23.64
CA GLN A 185 -1.65 -1.11 24.18
C GLN A 185 -0.30 -0.97 23.47
N THR A 186 0.36 -2.10 23.22
CA THR A 186 1.62 -2.14 22.47
C THR A 186 1.63 -3.31 21.50
N ILE A 187 2.54 -3.27 20.53
CA ILE A 187 2.81 -4.40 19.64
C ILE A 187 4.31 -4.67 19.56
N ARG A 188 4.65 -5.93 19.26
CA ARG A 188 6.00 -6.32 18.84
C ARG A 188 5.90 -7.08 17.53
N ILE A 189 6.79 -6.76 16.60
CA ILE A 189 6.79 -7.37 15.29
C ILE A 189 8.02 -8.24 15.12
N SER A 190 7.79 -9.48 14.74
CA SER A 190 8.85 -10.46 14.49
C SER A 190 8.80 -10.90 13.03
N VAL A 191 9.96 -11.04 12.39
CA VAL A 191 10.09 -11.44 10.98
C VAL A 191 10.99 -12.66 10.89
N GLY A 192 10.60 -13.62 10.06
CA GLY A 192 11.25 -14.92 9.95
C GLY A 192 11.14 -15.54 8.57
N PHE A 193 11.92 -16.59 8.32
CA PHE A 193 11.80 -17.41 7.10
C PHE A 193 10.82 -18.58 7.26
N SER A 194 10.37 -18.84 8.48
CA SER A 194 9.33 -19.83 8.79
C SER A 194 8.45 -19.31 9.94
N PRO A 195 7.19 -19.76 10.06
CA PRO A 195 6.30 -19.29 11.12
C PRO A 195 6.80 -19.65 12.53
N ASN A 196 7.62 -20.70 12.66
CA ASN A 196 8.16 -21.20 13.92
C ASN A 196 9.55 -20.65 14.26
N ASN A 197 10.19 -19.89 13.36
CA ASN A 197 11.53 -19.36 13.54
C ASN A 197 11.61 -17.91 13.06
N MET A 198 11.36 -16.99 13.99
CA MET A 198 11.48 -15.55 13.78
C MET A 198 12.87 -15.08 14.22
N HIS A 199 13.71 -14.70 13.27
CA HIS A 199 15.10 -14.29 13.52
C HIS A 199 15.26 -12.80 13.80
N PHE A 200 14.26 -11.99 13.46
CA PHE A 200 14.20 -10.57 13.76
C PHE A 200 13.05 -10.31 14.71
N ILE A 201 13.29 -9.48 15.72
CA ILE A 201 12.31 -9.04 16.71
C ILE A 201 12.50 -7.53 16.88
N SER A 202 11.43 -6.76 16.69
CA SER A 202 11.45 -5.32 16.89
C SER A 202 11.45 -4.94 18.37
N GLU A 203 11.71 -3.67 18.66
CA GLU A 203 11.24 -3.05 19.90
C GLU A 203 9.70 -3.07 20.00
N GLU A 204 9.17 -2.80 21.18
CA GLU A 204 7.72 -2.63 21.33
C GLU A 204 7.32 -1.24 20.83
N PHE A 205 6.27 -1.20 20.01
CA PHE A 205 5.64 0.02 19.55
C PHE A 205 4.38 0.28 20.35
N ILE A 206 4.18 1.53 20.77
CA ILE A 206 2.93 1.96 21.39
C ILE A 206 1.85 2.05 20.32
N VAL A 207 0.65 1.55 20.63
CA VAL A 207 -0.51 1.67 19.77
C VAL A 207 -1.46 2.70 20.38
N GLU A 208 -1.79 3.73 19.59
CA GLU A 208 -2.78 4.71 19.98
C GLU A 208 -4.18 4.10 19.93
N GLN A 209 -5.04 4.48 20.87
CA GLN A 209 -6.45 4.06 20.91
C GLN A 209 -7.28 4.84 19.89
N THR A 210 -7.06 4.58 18.60
CA THR A 210 -7.70 5.22 17.45
C THR A 210 -8.08 4.19 16.38
N ASP A 211 -9.10 4.49 15.58
CA ASP A 211 -9.47 3.73 14.39
C ASP A 211 -8.77 4.22 13.11
N GLU A 212 -7.86 5.19 13.22
CA GLU A 212 -6.97 5.55 12.12
C GLU A 212 -5.87 4.49 11.92
N PRO A 213 -5.46 4.20 10.67
CA PRO A 213 -4.34 3.30 10.41
C PRO A 213 -3.03 3.80 11.01
N GLN A 214 -2.31 2.92 11.70
CA GLN A 214 -1.04 3.22 12.36
C GLN A 214 0.08 2.39 11.72
N THR A 215 1.19 3.05 11.36
CA THR A 215 2.31 2.43 10.63
C THR A 215 3.58 2.45 11.46
N PHE A 216 4.21 1.28 11.59
CA PHE A 216 5.42 1.06 12.36
C PHE A 216 6.56 0.75 11.39
N TYR A 217 7.55 1.64 11.34
CA TYR A 217 8.67 1.57 10.41
C TYR A 217 9.87 0.86 11.03
N PHE A 218 10.60 0.09 10.22
CA PHE A 218 11.86 -0.53 10.63
C PHE A 218 13.10 0.26 10.22
N ASP A 219 12.91 1.39 9.54
CA ASP A 219 14.00 2.21 9.07
C ASP A 219 14.96 2.62 10.20
N PRO A 220 16.28 2.64 9.93
CA PRO A 220 16.90 2.35 8.64
C PRO A 220 17.30 0.87 8.44
N ARG A 221 16.71 -0.05 9.22
CA ARG A 221 17.04 -1.48 9.19
C ARG A 221 16.31 -2.17 8.05
N LEU A 222 17.07 -2.81 7.18
CA LEU A 222 16.57 -3.70 6.13
C LEU A 222 16.28 -5.06 6.76
N VAL A 223 15.02 -5.30 7.08
CA VAL A 223 14.53 -6.56 7.67
C VAL A 223 14.11 -7.50 6.54
N VAL A 224 14.48 -8.79 6.63
CA VAL A 224 14.08 -9.78 5.62
C VAL A 224 13.39 -11.00 6.21
N GLY A 225 12.44 -11.57 5.48
CA GLY A 225 11.77 -12.82 5.82
C GLY A 225 10.67 -13.19 4.84
N GLY A 226 10.05 -14.35 5.05
CA GLY A 226 8.88 -14.84 4.32
C GLY A 226 7.63 -14.95 5.20
N TYR A 227 7.78 -14.70 6.50
CA TYR A 227 6.70 -14.73 7.49
C TYR A 227 6.86 -13.56 8.45
N ILE A 228 5.73 -13.08 8.96
CA ILE A 228 5.68 -12.05 9.98
C ILE A 228 4.74 -12.48 11.09
N ARG A 229 5.11 -12.17 12.34
CA ARG A 229 4.28 -12.31 13.52
C ARG A 229 4.12 -10.94 14.17
N ILE A 230 2.88 -10.60 14.51
CA ILE A 230 2.53 -9.38 15.24
C ILE A 230 1.98 -9.83 16.58
N ASP A 231 2.76 -9.63 17.64
CA ASP A 231 2.31 -9.81 19.03
C ASP A 231 1.60 -8.53 19.48
N LEU A 232 0.41 -8.68 20.07
CA LEU A 232 -0.51 -7.63 20.48
C LEU A 232 -0.64 -7.69 22.01
N TYR A 233 -0.16 -6.67 22.72
CA TYR A 233 -0.08 -6.70 24.19
C TYR A 233 -1.03 -5.72 24.85
N GLY A 234 -1.72 -6.21 25.88
CA GLY A 234 -2.55 -5.40 26.76
C GLY A 234 -3.79 -4.84 26.08
N HIS A 235 -4.70 -4.29 26.89
CA HIS A 235 -5.98 -3.76 26.42
C HIS A 235 -6.30 -2.41 27.08
N HIS A 236 -7.04 -1.54 26.38
CA HIS A 236 -7.44 -0.25 26.94
C HIS A 236 -8.78 -0.29 27.67
N GLN A 237 -9.67 -1.21 27.29
CA GLN A 237 -11.05 -1.20 27.77
C GLN A 237 -11.72 -2.56 27.62
N THR A 238 -12.77 -2.77 28.40
CA THR A 238 -13.64 -3.95 28.31
C THR A 238 -14.83 -3.71 27.38
N GLN A 239 -15.45 -4.80 26.93
CA GLN A 239 -16.74 -4.79 26.26
C GLN A 239 -17.87 -4.75 27.31
N THR A 240 -18.89 -3.92 27.05
CA THR A 240 -19.96 -3.67 28.03
C THR A 240 -20.87 -4.88 28.26
N SER A 241 -21.03 -5.77 27.27
CA SER A 241 -21.98 -6.89 27.36
C SER A 241 -21.55 -7.99 28.32
N ASP A 242 -20.25 -8.23 28.45
CA ASP A 242 -19.68 -9.34 29.22
C ASP A 242 -18.58 -8.91 30.21
N GLY A 243 -18.11 -7.66 30.13
CA GLY A 243 -17.06 -7.13 30.99
C GLY A 243 -15.66 -7.65 30.65
N MET A 244 -15.47 -8.29 29.49
CA MET A 244 -14.19 -8.89 29.08
C MET A 244 -13.36 -7.94 28.22
N TYR A 245 -12.05 -8.13 28.21
CA TYR A 245 -11.10 -7.46 27.31
C TYR A 245 -11.01 -8.18 25.97
N TYR A 246 -10.95 -7.40 24.91
CA TYR A 246 -10.82 -7.87 23.53
C TYR A 246 -9.78 -7.04 22.79
N THR A 247 -9.12 -7.66 21.82
CA THR A 247 -8.36 -6.96 20.78
C THR A 247 -9.00 -7.26 19.44
N VAL A 248 -9.30 -6.21 18.67
CA VAL A 248 -10.01 -6.35 17.40
C VAL A 248 -9.26 -5.61 16.29
N ILE A 249 -8.77 -6.36 15.31
CA ILE A 249 -7.98 -5.84 14.20
C ILE A 249 -8.82 -5.91 12.93
N ARG A 250 -8.99 -4.76 12.28
CA ARG A 250 -9.75 -4.64 11.04
C ARG A 250 -8.91 -5.00 9.82
N TYR A 251 -7.67 -4.55 9.78
CA TYR A 251 -6.80 -4.72 8.62
C TYR A 251 -5.33 -4.67 9.02
N VAL A 252 -4.51 -5.50 8.35
CA VAL A 252 -3.06 -5.53 8.48
C VAL A 252 -2.43 -5.43 7.10
N CYS A 253 -1.34 -4.68 6.99
CA CYS A 253 -0.52 -4.60 5.79
C CYS A 253 0.96 -4.68 6.16
N VAL A 254 1.72 -5.37 5.32
CA VAL A 254 3.17 -5.46 5.45
C VAL A 254 3.79 -4.83 4.23
N ASP A 255 4.24 -3.59 4.37
CA ASP A 255 4.87 -2.89 3.25
C ASP A 255 6.31 -3.37 3.07
N GLY A 256 6.66 -3.61 1.81
CA GLY A 256 8.04 -3.91 1.47
C GLY A 256 8.23 -4.30 0.00
N ARG A 257 9.29 -5.07 -0.28
CA ARG A 257 9.59 -5.57 -1.63
C ARG A 257 10.07 -7.00 -1.59
N SER A 258 9.47 -7.85 -2.41
CA SER A 258 9.98 -9.21 -2.62
C SER A 258 11.30 -9.20 -3.38
N VAL A 259 12.17 -10.17 -3.10
CA VAL A 259 13.50 -10.25 -3.73
C VAL A 259 13.40 -10.33 -5.26
N GLY A 260 12.36 -10.98 -5.80
CA GLY A 260 12.08 -11.04 -7.23
C GLY A 260 11.76 -9.70 -7.89
N CYS A 261 11.41 -8.66 -7.13
CA CYS A 261 11.12 -7.30 -7.65
C CYS A 261 12.33 -6.36 -7.66
N ILE A 262 13.48 -6.82 -7.16
CA ILE A 262 14.66 -5.97 -7.01
C ILE A 262 15.49 -6.05 -8.30
N GLU A 263 15.40 -4.99 -9.09
CA GLU A 263 16.18 -4.82 -10.32
C GLU A 263 17.58 -4.25 -10.02
N ASN A 264 18.58 -4.65 -10.81
CA ASN A 264 19.94 -4.10 -10.81
C ASN A 264 20.70 -4.14 -9.47
N LYS A 265 20.38 -5.09 -8.58
CA LYS A 265 21.08 -5.32 -7.29
C LYS A 265 21.32 -6.81 -7.04
N GLN A 266 22.03 -7.44 -7.98
CA GLN A 266 22.17 -8.89 -8.00
C GLN A 266 22.94 -9.42 -6.78
N GLU A 267 24.01 -8.74 -6.36
CA GLU A 267 24.81 -9.17 -5.21
C GLU A 267 23.97 -9.14 -3.93
N LEU A 268 23.18 -8.09 -3.71
CA LEU A 268 22.26 -8.02 -2.56
C LEU A 268 21.21 -9.13 -2.60
N CYS A 269 20.53 -9.35 -3.73
CA CYS A 269 19.51 -10.38 -3.85
C CYS A 269 20.05 -11.78 -3.54
N LEU A 270 21.19 -12.13 -4.12
CA LEU A 270 21.82 -13.43 -3.91
C LEU A 270 22.36 -13.57 -2.48
N SER A 271 22.88 -12.49 -1.89
CA SER A 271 23.34 -12.49 -0.50
C SER A 271 22.19 -12.72 0.48
N MET A 272 21.02 -12.12 0.23
CA MET A 272 19.81 -12.36 1.03
C MET A 272 19.28 -13.79 0.87
N LEU A 273 19.34 -14.37 -0.34
CA LEU A 273 18.98 -15.77 -0.57
C LEU A 273 19.94 -16.73 0.15
N LYS A 274 21.26 -16.50 0.03
CA LYS A 274 22.30 -17.25 0.77
C LYS A 274 22.12 -17.12 2.29
N PHE A 275 21.71 -15.95 2.76
CA PHE A 275 21.36 -15.75 4.16
C PHE A 275 20.12 -16.57 4.56
N ALA A 276 19.06 -16.56 3.75
CA ALA A 276 17.86 -17.36 4.00
C ALA A 276 18.14 -18.87 4.08
N THR A 277 19.08 -19.39 3.29
CA THR A 277 19.48 -20.81 3.34
C THR A 277 20.12 -21.24 4.66
N LYS A 278 20.51 -20.30 5.54
CA LYS A 278 20.95 -20.62 6.90
C LYS A 278 19.79 -20.97 7.83
N HIS A 279 18.57 -20.55 7.49
CA HIS A 279 17.38 -20.66 8.33
C HIS A 279 16.34 -21.64 7.79
N ILE A 280 16.25 -21.81 6.46
CA ILE A 280 15.32 -22.70 5.78
C ILE A 280 16.00 -23.44 4.62
N ASP A 281 15.51 -24.63 4.28
CA ASP A 281 15.98 -25.36 3.10
C ASP A 281 15.59 -24.60 1.81
N THR A 282 16.48 -24.63 0.83
CA THR A 282 16.26 -24.18 -0.55
C THR A 282 14.96 -24.70 -1.18
N ASN A 283 14.58 -25.95 -0.92
CA ASN A 283 13.31 -26.51 -1.43
C ASN A 283 12.09 -25.80 -0.83
N THR A 284 12.17 -25.40 0.44
CA THR A 284 11.16 -24.58 1.11
C THR A 284 11.09 -23.16 0.53
N ILE A 285 12.21 -22.60 0.06
CA ILE A 285 12.21 -21.29 -0.60
C ILE A 285 11.41 -21.34 -1.91
N LEU A 286 11.50 -22.45 -2.65
CA LEU A 286 10.84 -22.65 -3.93
C LEU A 286 9.42 -23.20 -3.82
N GLU A 287 9.04 -23.75 -2.67
CA GLU A 287 7.90 -24.65 -2.55
C GLU A 287 7.97 -25.82 -3.56
N THR A 288 9.18 -26.26 -3.94
CA THR A 288 9.39 -27.36 -4.90
C THR A 288 10.66 -28.16 -4.58
N ASP A 289 10.62 -29.47 -4.84
CA ASP A 289 11.72 -30.43 -4.58
C ASP A 289 12.81 -30.49 -5.66
N LYS A 290 12.89 -29.48 -6.55
CA LYS A 290 13.58 -29.63 -7.85
C LYS A 290 15.03 -29.14 -7.91
N PHE A 291 15.60 -28.58 -6.85
CA PHE A 291 16.83 -27.81 -6.99
C PHE A 291 17.92 -28.11 -5.93
N ASN A 292 19.14 -28.44 -6.38
CA ASN A 292 20.34 -28.68 -5.53
C ASN A 292 21.55 -27.82 -6.00
N GLY A 293 22.28 -27.17 -5.08
CA GLY A 293 23.63 -26.60 -5.34
C GLY A 293 23.77 -25.06 -5.32
N CYS A 294 24.98 -24.50 -5.54
CA CYS A 294 25.25 -23.05 -5.52
C CYS A 294 24.74 -22.32 -6.79
N ASP A 295 24.82 -22.98 -7.95
CA ASP A 295 24.18 -22.51 -9.20
C ASP A 295 22.65 -22.41 -9.10
N ASN A 296 22.07 -23.04 -8.08
CA ASN A 296 20.66 -22.94 -7.71
C ASN A 296 20.28 -21.50 -7.35
N LEU A 297 21.08 -20.73 -6.61
CA LEU A 297 20.62 -19.43 -6.11
C LEU A 297 20.38 -18.41 -7.22
N ASN A 298 21.18 -18.46 -8.30
CA ASN A 298 20.92 -17.65 -9.49
C ASN A 298 19.65 -18.10 -10.23
N GLN A 299 19.45 -19.41 -10.39
CA GLN A 299 18.25 -19.97 -11.02
C GLN A 299 16.99 -19.69 -10.19
N LEU A 300 17.10 -19.80 -8.87
CA LEU A 300 16.10 -19.44 -7.87
C LEU A 300 15.74 -17.95 -7.99
N LEU A 301 16.73 -17.06 -8.00
CA LEU A 301 16.47 -15.64 -8.18
C LEU A 301 15.79 -15.37 -9.51
N SER A 302 16.19 -16.06 -10.59
CA SER A 302 15.52 -15.97 -11.89
C SER A 302 14.07 -16.45 -11.84
N HIS A 303 13.81 -17.56 -11.15
CA HIS A 303 12.47 -18.09 -10.94
C HIS A 303 11.59 -17.11 -10.15
N LEU A 304 12.06 -16.61 -9.01
CA LEU A 304 11.37 -15.62 -8.20
C LEU A 304 11.11 -14.31 -8.98
N LYS A 305 12.06 -13.89 -9.83
CA LYS A 305 11.86 -12.76 -10.76
C LYS A 305 10.76 -13.06 -11.79
N SER A 306 10.70 -14.27 -12.33
CA SER A 306 9.69 -14.66 -13.32
C SER A 306 8.26 -14.65 -12.74
N GLN A 307 8.10 -15.07 -11.48
CA GLN A 307 6.83 -14.98 -10.75
C GLN A 307 6.39 -13.53 -10.60
N MET A 308 7.34 -12.60 -10.38
CA MET A 308 7.05 -11.17 -10.25
C MET A 308 6.91 -10.45 -11.58
N ALA A 309 7.51 -10.93 -12.67
CA ALA A 309 7.42 -10.29 -13.98
C ALA A 309 5.97 -10.09 -14.43
N LEU A 310 5.11 -11.11 -14.23
CA LEU A 310 3.68 -11.01 -14.53
C LEU A 310 2.95 -9.94 -13.70
N LYS A 311 3.32 -9.78 -12.41
CA LYS A 311 2.74 -8.76 -11.53
C LYS A 311 3.27 -7.36 -11.88
N LEU A 312 4.57 -7.24 -12.11
CA LEU A 312 5.26 -6.01 -12.51
C LEU A 312 4.78 -5.51 -13.87
N ASP A 313 4.52 -6.38 -14.83
CA ASP A 313 3.99 -5.98 -16.14
C ASP A 313 2.59 -5.39 -16.01
N ARG A 314 1.72 -5.98 -15.20
CA ARG A 314 0.41 -5.39 -14.89
C ARG A 314 0.55 -4.03 -14.23
N LEU A 315 1.47 -3.89 -13.28
CA LEU A 315 1.73 -2.62 -12.57
C LEU A 315 2.38 -1.56 -13.49
N LYS A 316 3.31 -1.97 -14.37
CA LYS A 316 3.95 -1.11 -15.37
C LYS A 316 2.94 -0.63 -16.41
N VAL A 317 2.09 -1.52 -16.91
CA VAL A 317 0.98 -1.18 -17.82
C VAL A 317 0.01 -0.23 -17.14
N TYR A 318 -0.39 -0.52 -15.90
CA TYR A 318 -1.25 0.36 -15.11
C TYR A 318 -0.64 1.76 -14.95
N ASN A 319 0.61 1.84 -14.49
CA ASN A 319 1.31 3.11 -14.30
C ASN A 319 1.49 3.88 -15.61
N HIS A 320 1.78 3.19 -16.72
CA HIS A 320 1.88 3.79 -18.04
C HIS A 320 0.54 4.40 -18.48
N VAL A 321 -0.55 3.65 -18.31
CA VAL A 321 -1.91 4.13 -18.61
C VAL A 321 -2.26 5.32 -17.72
N MET A 322 -1.96 5.26 -16.41
CA MET A 322 -2.19 6.39 -15.48
C MET A 322 -1.40 7.63 -15.88
N ASN A 323 -0.13 7.47 -16.23
CA ASN A 323 0.71 8.59 -16.68
C ASN A 323 0.16 9.19 -17.97
N SER A 324 -0.33 8.36 -18.89
CA SER A 324 -1.00 8.85 -20.10
C SER A 324 -2.26 9.63 -19.78
N ILE A 325 -3.10 9.16 -18.85
CA ILE A 325 -4.33 9.86 -18.43
C ILE A 325 -3.99 11.19 -17.76
N LEU A 326 -3.01 11.19 -16.85
CA LEU A 326 -2.51 12.39 -16.18
C LEU A 326 -1.96 13.42 -17.16
N GLN A 327 -1.15 12.96 -18.12
CA GLN A 327 -0.61 13.81 -19.16
C GLN A 327 -1.73 14.43 -20.01
N ASP A 328 -2.69 13.62 -20.46
CA ASP A 328 -3.83 14.12 -21.22
C ASP A 328 -4.63 15.17 -20.40
N ILE A 329 -4.77 15.00 -19.08
CA ILE A 329 -5.44 16.00 -18.22
C ILE A 329 -4.65 17.31 -18.14
N VAL A 330 -3.34 17.22 -17.95
CA VAL A 330 -2.46 18.38 -17.79
C VAL A 330 -2.35 19.18 -19.09
N GLU A 331 -2.41 18.49 -20.23
CA GLU A 331 -2.44 19.09 -21.57
C GLU A 331 -3.84 19.63 -21.95
N GLY A 332 -4.85 19.48 -21.10
CA GLY A 332 -6.23 19.93 -21.37
C GLY A 332 -7.03 18.99 -22.30
N ASN A 333 -6.48 17.82 -22.64
CA ASN A 333 -7.10 16.78 -23.47
C ASN A 333 -8.09 15.90 -22.67
N HIS A 334 -9.01 16.55 -21.94
CA HIS A 334 -9.89 15.92 -20.95
C HIS A 334 -10.77 14.79 -21.51
N LYS A 335 -11.28 14.92 -22.74
CA LYS A 335 -12.06 13.86 -23.41
C LYS A 335 -11.23 12.60 -23.69
N LYS A 336 -9.99 12.79 -24.14
CA LYS A 336 -9.06 11.71 -24.44
C LYS A 336 -8.60 11.03 -23.15
N ALA A 337 -8.34 11.79 -22.10
CA ALA A 337 -8.06 11.26 -20.76
C ALA A 337 -9.20 10.37 -20.26
N ALA A 338 -10.45 10.85 -20.35
CA ALA A 338 -11.63 10.09 -19.96
C ALA A 338 -11.79 8.82 -20.82
N TYR A 339 -11.65 8.92 -22.14
CA TYR A 339 -11.68 7.78 -23.05
C TYR A 339 -10.62 6.73 -22.69
N ASN A 340 -9.38 7.14 -22.42
CA ASN A 340 -8.29 6.25 -22.04
C ASN A 340 -8.57 5.57 -20.69
N ALA A 341 -9.01 6.33 -19.68
CA ALA A 341 -9.40 5.77 -18.39
C ALA A 341 -10.48 4.69 -18.54
N ILE A 342 -11.45 4.92 -19.43
CA ILE A 342 -12.54 3.97 -19.70
C ILE A 342 -12.03 2.73 -20.44
N ASN A 343 -11.28 2.92 -21.52
CA ASN A 343 -10.82 1.85 -22.40
C ASN A 343 -9.87 0.87 -21.69
N PHE A 344 -9.05 1.40 -20.78
CA PHE A 344 -8.15 0.60 -19.96
C PHE A 344 -8.73 0.19 -18.60
N ASN A 345 -10.03 0.41 -18.37
CA ASN A 345 -10.76 0.04 -17.15
C ASN A 345 -10.18 0.64 -15.86
N MET A 346 -9.66 1.86 -15.94
CA MET A 346 -9.09 2.64 -14.83
C MET A 346 -10.21 3.33 -14.04
N ARG A 347 -11.10 2.54 -13.43
CA ARG A 347 -12.34 3.01 -12.81
C ARG A 347 -12.20 3.24 -11.30
N SER A 348 -11.25 4.10 -10.90
CA SER A 348 -11.08 4.48 -9.49
C SER A 348 -11.90 5.74 -9.15
N THR A 349 -12.38 5.83 -7.91
CA THR A 349 -13.04 7.02 -7.36
C THR A 349 -12.14 8.25 -7.37
N LYS A 350 -10.81 8.06 -7.32
CA LYS A 350 -9.83 9.14 -7.43
C LYS A 350 -9.73 9.67 -8.84
N ILE A 351 -9.68 8.81 -9.87
CA ILE A 351 -9.73 9.23 -11.28
C ILE A 351 -11.03 9.98 -11.57
N PHE A 352 -12.14 9.54 -10.98
CA PHE A 352 -13.39 10.28 -11.10
C PHE A 352 -13.34 11.65 -10.41
N ASN A 353 -12.86 11.72 -9.16
CA ASN A 353 -12.67 12.98 -8.45
C ASN A 353 -11.66 13.90 -9.17
N LEU A 354 -10.70 13.33 -9.88
CA LEU A 354 -9.77 14.04 -10.74
C LEU A 354 -10.50 14.73 -11.88
N PHE A 355 -11.35 14.00 -12.59
CA PHE A 355 -12.17 14.55 -13.68
C PHE A 355 -13.17 15.57 -13.16
N LEU A 356 -13.79 15.33 -12.00
CA LEU A 356 -14.65 16.30 -11.31
C LEU A 356 -13.94 17.63 -11.03
N LYS A 357 -12.68 17.58 -10.60
CA LYS A 357 -11.89 18.76 -10.28
C LYS A 357 -11.31 19.46 -11.51
N THR A 358 -11.20 18.76 -12.65
CA THR A 358 -10.42 19.25 -13.81
C THR A 358 -11.28 19.71 -14.98
N SER A 359 -12.37 19.01 -15.34
CA SER A 359 -13.17 19.41 -16.51
C SER A 359 -14.57 18.78 -16.59
N ASP A 360 -15.57 19.63 -16.82
CA ASP A 360 -16.95 19.24 -17.16
C ASP A 360 -17.03 18.40 -18.45
N GLU A 361 -16.04 18.51 -19.34
CA GLU A 361 -15.95 17.76 -20.61
C GLU A 361 -15.47 16.32 -20.40
N ALA A 362 -14.54 16.07 -19.47
CA ALA A 362 -14.17 14.70 -19.09
C ALA A 362 -15.34 13.98 -18.44
N ILE A 363 -16.05 14.66 -17.53
CA ILE A 363 -17.32 14.16 -16.98
C ILE A 363 -18.30 13.89 -18.11
N SER A 364 -18.27 14.69 -19.19
CA SER A 364 -19.17 14.49 -20.31
C SER A 364 -18.95 13.21 -21.11
N GLU A 365 -17.70 12.77 -21.25
CA GLU A 365 -17.39 11.48 -21.88
C GLU A 365 -17.73 10.29 -20.98
N PHE A 366 -17.67 10.48 -19.65
CA PHE A 366 -18.27 9.57 -18.66
C PHE A 366 -19.81 9.48 -18.81
N LYS A 367 -20.47 10.18 -19.72
CA LYS A 367 -21.94 10.08 -19.94
C LYS A 367 -22.31 9.12 -21.07
N ASN A 368 -21.32 8.73 -21.86
CA ASN A 368 -21.49 7.87 -23.04
C ASN A 368 -21.41 6.37 -22.70
N TYR A 369 -21.63 5.99 -21.44
CA TYR A 369 -21.52 4.62 -20.93
C TYR A 369 -22.61 3.66 -21.43
N SER A 370 -22.31 2.36 -21.34
CA SER A 370 -23.35 1.32 -21.31
C SER A 370 -24.21 1.47 -20.04
N LEU A 371 -25.47 1.02 -20.10
CA LEU A 371 -26.43 1.17 -19.01
C LEU A 371 -25.96 0.46 -17.72
N TYR A 372 -25.29 -0.69 -17.86
CA TYR A 372 -24.63 -1.41 -16.77
C TYR A 372 -23.55 -0.57 -16.06
N GLN A 373 -22.69 0.10 -16.83
CA GLN A 373 -21.63 0.94 -16.29
C GLN A 373 -22.19 2.20 -15.62
N ALA A 374 -23.25 2.79 -16.18
CA ALA A 374 -23.96 3.91 -15.56
C ALA A 374 -24.52 3.51 -14.19
N TYR A 375 -25.14 2.33 -14.06
CA TYR A 375 -25.67 1.85 -12.79
C TYR A 375 -24.58 1.61 -11.73
N LEU A 376 -23.50 0.90 -12.07
CA LEU A 376 -22.39 0.66 -11.14
C LEU A 376 -21.81 1.96 -10.61
N PHE A 377 -21.63 2.91 -11.53
CA PHE A 377 -21.08 4.21 -11.22
C PHE A 377 -22.00 5.03 -10.31
N THR A 378 -23.31 5.03 -10.57
CA THR A 378 -24.28 5.72 -9.69
C THR A 378 -24.30 5.10 -8.30
N ILE A 379 -24.18 3.78 -8.15
CA ILE A 379 -24.04 3.15 -6.83
C ILE A 379 -22.82 3.69 -6.10
N THR A 380 -21.66 3.76 -6.76
CA THR A 380 -20.43 4.27 -6.14
C THR A 380 -20.57 5.71 -5.66
N ILE A 381 -21.23 6.57 -6.44
CA ILE A 381 -21.50 7.96 -6.02
C ILE A 381 -22.46 7.99 -4.83
N LEU A 382 -23.56 7.23 -4.86
CA LEU A 382 -24.54 7.24 -3.76
C LEU A 382 -23.99 6.65 -2.46
N GLU A 383 -23.07 5.67 -2.55
CA GLU A 383 -22.44 5.06 -1.39
C GLU A 383 -21.33 5.92 -0.77
N GLN A 384 -20.68 6.79 -1.53
CA GLN A 384 -19.49 7.53 -1.08
C GLN A 384 -19.67 9.05 -1.00
N LEU A 385 -20.65 9.60 -1.71
CA LEU A 385 -20.85 11.05 -1.94
C LEU A 385 -22.36 11.39 -1.93
N ASN A 386 -23.08 10.89 -0.91
CA ASN A 386 -24.54 11.06 -0.78
C ASN A 386 -25.01 12.53 -0.77
N ASP A 387 -24.14 13.47 -0.41
CA ASP A 387 -24.47 14.89 -0.30
C ASP A 387 -24.34 15.66 -1.62
N ILE A 388 -23.81 15.02 -2.67
CA ILE A 388 -23.50 15.69 -3.96
C ILE A 388 -24.65 15.54 -4.97
N ILE A 389 -25.48 14.50 -4.84
CA ILE A 389 -26.54 14.19 -5.80
C ILE A 389 -27.89 14.04 -5.08
N THR A 390 -28.89 14.78 -5.55
CA THR A 390 -30.26 14.74 -5.05
C THR A 390 -31.07 13.59 -5.66
N VAL A 391 -32.13 13.16 -4.95
CA VAL A 391 -33.07 12.12 -5.41
C VAL A 391 -33.68 12.43 -6.77
N ASP A 392 -34.00 13.70 -7.02
CA ASP A 392 -34.61 14.16 -8.26
C ASP A 392 -33.63 14.09 -9.44
N GLU A 393 -32.35 14.35 -9.20
CA GLU A 393 -31.30 14.20 -10.21
C GLU A 393 -31.12 12.73 -10.61
N ILE A 394 -31.15 11.79 -9.68
CA ILE A 394 -31.02 10.35 -9.97
C ILE A 394 -32.23 9.86 -10.79
N LYS A 395 -33.44 10.30 -10.44
CA LYS A 395 -34.68 9.98 -11.16
C LYS A 395 -34.74 10.56 -12.57
N SER A 396 -34.04 11.66 -12.81
CA SER A 396 -33.94 12.24 -14.15
C SER A 396 -33.01 11.43 -15.07
N ILE A 397 -32.09 10.66 -14.49
CA ILE A 397 -31.12 9.80 -15.19
C ILE A 397 -31.69 8.40 -15.42
N PHE A 398 -32.36 7.85 -14.40
CA PHE A 398 -32.90 6.49 -14.41
C PHE A 398 -34.40 6.52 -14.15
N THR A 399 -35.15 5.69 -14.87
CA THR A 399 -36.59 5.52 -14.63
C THR A 399 -36.83 4.73 -13.34
N LEU A 400 -36.68 5.39 -12.19
CA LEU A 400 -36.77 4.79 -10.86
C LEU A 400 -38.06 5.17 -10.15
N LYS A 401 -38.66 4.20 -9.48
CA LYS A 401 -39.92 4.34 -8.74
C LYS A 401 -39.71 4.96 -7.36
N SER A 402 -38.58 4.70 -6.74
CA SER A 402 -38.31 5.02 -5.33
C SER A 402 -38.01 6.50 -5.10
N ASN A 403 -38.55 7.12 -4.04
CA ASN A 403 -38.41 8.56 -3.73
C ASN A 403 -37.41 8.87 -2.60
N ASN A 404 -36.65 7.89 -2.13
CA ASN A 404 -35.59 8.09 -1.15
C ASN A 404 -34.29 7.42 -1.63
N LEU A 405 -33.17 7.93 -1.14
CA LEU A 405 -31.84 7.54 -1.63
C LEU A 405 -31.50 6.06 -1.31
N ALA A 406 -31.98 5.55 -0.18
CA ALA A 406 -31.77 4.16 0.23
C ALA A 406 -32.48 3.17 -0.70
N ASP A 407 -33.74 3.42 -1.03
CA ASP A 407 -34.55 2.58 -1.92
C ASP A 407 -34.11 2.72 -3.38
N ILE A 408 -33.68 3.92 -3.80
CA ILE A 408 -33.04 4.15 -5.10
C ILE A 408 -31.79 3.27 -5.26
N LEU A 409 -30.95 3.21 -4.24
CA LEU A 409 -29.72 2.42 -4.25
C LEU A 409 -30.04 0.92 -4.37
N VAL A 410 -31.09 0.45 -3.70
CA VAL A 410 -31.60 -0.93 -3.83
C VAL A 410 -32.16 -1.19 -5.23
N GLU A 411 -32.93 -0.25 -5.79
CA GLU A 411 -33.53 -0.36 -7.12
C GLU A 411 -32.46 -0.41 -8.23
N ILE A 412 -31.43 0.44 -8.14
CA ILE A 412 -30.27 0.41 -9.06
C ILE A 412 -29.50 -0.91 -8.92
N LYS A 413 -29.30 -1.43 -7.69
CA LYS A 413 -28.67 -2.75 -7.48
C LYS A 413 -29.46 -3.89 -8.11
N MET A 414 -30.79 -3.78 -8.17
CA MET A 414 -31.64 -4.76 -8.88
C MET A 414 -31.51 -4.62 -10.40
N LEU A 415 -31.47 -3.39 -10.92
CA LEU A 415 -31.32 -3.13 -12.36
C LEU A 415 -29.98 -3.65 -12.92
N ILE A 416 -28.89 -3.57 -12.14
CA ILE A 416 -27.60 -4.18 -12.50
C ILE A 416 -27.72 -5.68 -12.72
N LYS A 417 -28.49 -6.38 -11.88
CA LYS A 417 -28.66 -7.84 -11.99
C LYS A 417 -29.45 -8.25 -13.24
N SER A 418 -30.28 -7.35 -13.77
CA SER A 418 -31.05 -7.58 -15.00
C SER A 418 -30.31 -7.16 -16.27
N GLU A 419 -29.19 -6.44 -16.19
CA GLU A 419 -28.44 -6.00 -17.36
C GLU A 419 -27.44 -7.06 -17.83
N HIS A 420 -27.55 -7.45 -19.09
CA HIS A 420 -26.69 -8.46 -19.72
C HIS A 420 -25.44 -7.88 -20.39
N ASP A 421 -25.28 -6.56 -20.39
CA ASP A 421 -24.19 -5.84 -21.07
C ASP A 421 -22.92 -5.72 -20.21
N PHE A 422 -22.41 -6.86 -19.72
CA PHE A 422 -21.19 -6.94 -18.90
C PHE A 422 -19.89 -6.61 -19.69
N LYS A 423 -20.00 -6.42 -21.02
CA LYS A 423 -18.90 -6.01 -21.92
C LYS A 423 -19.45 -5.17 -23.09
N PRO A 424 -19.07 -3.89 -23.26
CA PRO A 424 -19.58 -3.14 -24.38
C PRO A 424 -18.87 -3.57 -25.66
N SER A 425 -19.59 -4.21 -26.58
CA SER A 425 -19.38 -3.88 -27.99
C SER A 425 -19.84 -2.42 -28.15
N ILE A 426 -18.91 -1.51 -28.43
CA ILE A 426 -19.19 -0.08 -28.63
C ILE A 426 -20.04 0.06 -29.90
N LYS A 427 -21.36 -0.08 -29.78
CA LYS A 427 -22.30 0.49 -30.75
C LYS A 427 -22.85 1.76 -30.13
N LYS A 428 -22.40 2.91 -30.66
CA LYS A 428 -22.98 4.23 -30.39
C LYS A 428 -24.51 4.13 -30.49
N ARG A 429 -25.23 4.26 -29.37
CA ARG A 429 -26.65 4.60 -29.40
C ARG A 429 -26.73 6.13 -29.44
N LEU A 430 -27.22 6.65 -30.58
CA LEU A 430 -27.44 8.08 -30.79
C LEU A 430 -28.64 8.61 -29.98
N ASP A 431 -29.53 7.73 -29.53
CA ASP A 431 -30.79 8.07 -28.85
C ASP A 431 -30.80 7.60 -27.39
N SER A 432 -29.88 8.14 -26.58
CA SER A 432 -29.90 7.92 -25.13
C SER A 432 -30.85 8.92 -24.45
N PRO A 433 -31.73 8.48 -23.52
CA PRO A 433 -32.59 9.36 -22.72
C PRO A 433 -31.80 10.36 -21.85
N LEU A 434 -30.48 10.21 -21.74
CA LEU A 434 -29.58 11.12 -21.01
C LEU A 434 -29.26 12.42 -21.75
N ASN A 435 -29.55 12.54 -23.05
CA ASN A 435 -29.24 13.75 -23.83
C ASN A 435 -29.99 15.00 -23.31
N SER A 436 -31.22 14.82 -22.82
CA SER A 436 -32.03 15.88 -22.20
C SER A 436 -31.53 16.32 -20.82
N PHE A 437 -30.90 15.43 -20.06
CA PHE A 437 -30.38 15.70 -18.72
C PHE A 437 -29.20 16.70 -18.74
N PHE A 438 -28.31 16.58 -19.72
CA PHE A 438 -27.11 17.44 -19.80
C PHE A 438 -27.33 18.80 -20.45
N ALA A 439 -28.36 18.94 -21.29
CA ALA A 439 -28.81 20.24 -21.80
C ALA A 439 -29.34 21.16 -20.68
N HIS A 440 -29.84 20.58 -19.58
CA HIS A 440 -30.34 21.33 -18.42
C HIS A 440 -29.20 21.89 -17.55
N PHE A 441 -28.12 21.12 -17.34
CA PHE A 441 -26.97 21.52 -16.51
C PHE A 441 -26.15 22.69 -17.09
N ILE A 442 -25.99 22.74 -18.42
CA ILE A 442 -25.25 23.83 -19.10
C ILE A 442 -26.00 25.16 -18.99
N LYS A 443 -27.34 25.13 -18.83
CA LYS A 443 -28.17 26.33 -18.78
C LYS A 443 -28.23 26.99 -17.40
N GLN A 444 -27.85 26.30 -16.32
CA GLN A 444 -27.90 26.84 -14.95
C GLN A 444 -26.58 27.48 -14.46
N LYS A 445 -25.55 27.60 -15.33
CA LYS A 445 -24.25 28.22 -15.00
C LYS A 445 -23.99 29.57 -15.71
N LYS A 446 -25.05 30.21 -16.23
CA LYS A 446 -25.00 31.62 -16.65
C LYS A 446 -25.61 32.51 -15.59
#